data_AF-A0A429SFB3-F1
#
_entry.id   AF-A0A429SFB3-F1
#
_cell.length_a   1.000
_cell.length_b   1.000
_cell.length_c   1.000
_cell.angle_alpha   90.00
_cell.angle_beta   90.00
_cell.angle_gamma   90.00
#
_symmetry.space_group_name_H-M   'P 1'
#
loop_
_entity.id
_entity.type
_entity.pdbx_description
1 polymer ?
#
loop_
_entity_poly.entity_id
_entity_poly.type
_entity_poly.pdbx_seq_one_letter_code
_entity_poly.pdbx_strand_id
1 'polypeptide(L)'
;MTPRPTRADPSAAAPAPLPAPEITEAECRRCGTYIAGLDGRYACGVCGWVNDHSEGHRRLPRADEDPDRPPAGRRPPRLLPGPPPPENGG
;
A
#
# COMPACT_ATOMS: atom_id res chain seq x y z
N MET A 1 -2.06 -45.36 -17.15
CA MET A 1 -1.19 -44.20 -16.84
C MET A 1 -1.80 -43.48 -15.65
N THR A 2 -1.26 -43.67 -14.45
CA THR A 2 -1.70 -42.95 -13.25
C THR A 2 -1.03 -41.59 -13.20
N PRO A 3 -1.75 -40.49 -12.90
CA PRO A 3 -1.10 -39.20 -12.69
C PRO A 3 -0.21 -39.28 -11.44
N ARG A 4 1.00 -38.74 -11.57
CA ARG A 4 1.98 -38.63 -10.47
C ARG A 4 1.43 -37.60 -9.46
N PRO A 5 1.37 -37.92 -8.15
CA PRO A 5 0.94 -36.94 -7.17
C PRO A 5 1.96 -35.81 -7.13
N THR A 6 1.52 -34.59 -7.47
CA THR A 6 2.33 -33.38 -7.33
C THR A 6 2.64 -33.22 -5.85
N ARG A 7 3.93 -33.28 -5.49
CA ARG A 7 4.38 -32.95 -4.14
C ARG A 7 3.91 -31.52 -3.86
N ALA A 8 3.00 -31.35 -2.90
CA ALA A 8 2.61 -30.03 -2.43
C ALA A 8 3.87 -29.30 -1.98
N ASP A 9 4.13 -28.14 -2.58
CA ASP A 9 5.27 -27.31 -2.24
C ASP A 9 5.02 -26.74 -0.83
N PRO A 10 5.85 -27.06 0.19
CA PRO A 10 5.68 -26.51 1.53
C PRO A 10 5.90 -24.99 1.56
N SER A 11 6.42 -24.39 0.48
CA SER A 11 6.60 -22.93 0.34
C SER A 11 5.29 -22.16 0.14
N ALA A 12 4.14 -22.83 0.01
CA ALA A 12 2.82 -22.21 -0.08
C ALA A 12 2.06 -22.16 1.25
N ALA A 13 2.74 -22.33 2.39
CA ALA A 13 2.13 -22.05 3.69
C ALA A 13 1.80 -20.56 3.76
N ALA A 14 0.51 -20.22 3.71
CA ALA A 14 0.05 -18.85 3.85
C ALA A 14 0.62 -18.25 5.15
N PRO A 15 1.15 -17.02 5.12
CA PRO A 15 1.65 -16.39 6.33
C PRO A 15 0.54 -16.35 7.38
N ALA A 16 0.91 -16.50 8.66
CA ALA A 16 -0.03 -16.40 9.75
C ALA A 16 -0.79 -15.07 9.67
N PRO A 17 -2.11 -15.05 9.98
CA PRO A 17 -2.90 -13.82 9.89
C PRO A 17 -2.27 -12.71 10.74
N LEU A 18 -2.17 -11.51 10.16
CA LEU A 18 -1.74 -10.34 10.90
C LEU A 18 -2.76 -10.04 12.02
N PRO A 19 -2.31 -9.49 13.17
CA PRO A 19 -3.23 -9.05 14.21
C PRO A 19 -4.23 -8.04 13.65
N ALA A 20 -5.45 -8.08 14.17
CA ALA A 20 -6.49 -7.14 13.78
C ALA A 20 -6.00 -5.69 13.93
N PRO A 21 -6.39 -4.77 13.02
CA PRO A 21 -6.09 -3.36 13.16
C PRO A 21 -6.86 -2.76 14.34
N GLU A 22 -6.23 -1.78 15.00
CA GLU A 22 -6.83 -1.04 16.10
C GLU A 22 -7.59 0.18 15.58
N ILE A 23 -8.76 0.45 16.16
CA ILE A 23 -9.48 1.71 15.93
C ILE A 23 -8.86 2.77 16.84
N THR A 24 -8.41 3.86 16.23
CA THR A 24 -7.78 4.99 16.89
C THR A 24 -8.51 6.28 16.54
N GLU A 25 -8.42 7.31 17.38
CA GLU A 25 -9.17 8.56 17.19
C GLU A 25 -8.25 9.77 17.30
N ALA A 26 -8.51 10.82 16.52
CA ALA A 26 -7.73 12.07 16.51
C ALA A 26 -8.53 13.23 15.90
N GLU A 27 -8.05 14.46 16.07
CA GLU A 27 -8.58 15.63 15.37
C GLU A 27 -7.95 15.78 13.98
N CYS A 28 -8.77 16.14 12.99
CA CYS A 28 -8.30 16.44 11.65
C CYS A 28 -7.40 17.68 11.66
N ARG A 29 -6.15 17.54 11.20
CA ARG A 29 -5.17 18.64 11.19
C ARG A 29 -5.53 19.80 10.24
N ARG A 30 -6.53 19.61 9.38
CA ARG A 30 -6.99 20.63 8.43
C ARG A 30 -8.23 21.38 8.91
N CYS A 31 -9.26 20.66 9.40
CA CYS A 31 -10.56 21.28 9.75
C CYS A 31 -10.99 21.04 11.21
N GLY A 32 -10.19 20.37 12.03
CA GLY A 32 -10.45 20.13 13.45
C GLY A 32 -11.52 19.07 13.74
N THR A 33 -12.17 18.49 12.72
CA THR A 33 -13.18 17.44 12.92
C THR A 33 -12.56 16.22 13.62
N TYR A 34 -13.23 15.70 14.66
CA TYR A 34 -12.85 14.45 15.31
C TYR A 34 -13.12 13.26 14.37
N ILE A 35 -12.09 12.45 14.14
CA ILE A 35 -12.11 11.35 13.17
C ILE A 35 -11.53 10.06 13.77
N ALA A 36 -12.15 8.94 13.41
CA ALA A 36 -11.61 7.62 13.68
C ALA A 36 -10.75 7.13 12.49
N GLY A 37 -9.74 6.32 12.77
CA GLY A 37 -8.80 5.76 11.82
C GLY A 37 -8.28 4.39 12.26
N LEU A 38 -7.57 3.70 11.37
CA LEU A 38 -7.00 2.37 11.64
C LEU A 38 -5.50 2.49 11.88
N ASP A 39 -5.01 1.99 13.01
CA ASP A 39 -3.60 2.00 13.38
C ASP A 39 -2.94 3.39 13.17
N GLY A 40 -3.60 4.49 13.58
CA GLY A 40 -3.09 5.86 13.40
C GLY A 40 -3.14 6.40 11.96
N ARG A 41 -3.88 5.75 11.05
CA ARG A 41 -4.08 6.21 9.67
C ARG A 41 -5.46 6.85 9.54
N TYR A 42 -5.46 8.12 9.18
CA TYR A 42 -6.64 8.97 9.25
C TYR A 42 -6.99 9.51 7.86
N ALA A 43 -8.27 9.41 7.51
CA ALA A 43 -8.86 10.06 6.34
C ALA A 43 -10.10 10.84 6.77
N CYS A 44 -10.09 12.15 6.57
CA CYS A 44 -11.18 13.02 6.95
C CYS A 44 -12.26 13.02 5.85
N GLY A 45 -13.42 12.41 6.15
CA GLY A 45 -14.57 12.42 5.26
C GLY A 45 -15.21 13.81 5.04
N VAL A 46 -14.83 14.82 5.84
CA VAL A 46 -15.39 16.18 5.75
C VAL A 46 -14.60 17.06 4.78
N CYS A 47 -13.28 17.11 4.90
CA CYS A 47 -12.43 18.02 4.11
C CYS A 47 -11.44 17.31 3.16
N GLY A 48 -11.49 15.98 3.10
CA GLY A 48 -10.65 15.16 2.23
C GLY A 48 -9.17 15.08 2.63
N TRP A 49 -8.79 15.62 3.79
CA TRP A 49 -7.41 15.49 4.28
C TRP A 49 -7.10 14.03 4.66
N VAL A 50 -5.90 13.58 4.32
CA VAL A 50 -5.34 12.28 4.72
C VAL A 50 -3.95 12.54 5.29
N ASN A 51 -3.57 11.86 6.36
CA ASN A 51 -2.21 11.96 6.91
C ASN A 51 -1.20 11.20 6.03
N ASP A 52 0.10 11.47 6.23
CA ASP A 52 1.10 10.70 5.52
C ASP A 52 1.08 9.24 5.98
N HIS A 53 1.24 8.33 5.02
CA HIS A 53 1.22 6.90 5.25
C HIS A 53 2.33 6.42 6.21
N SER A 54 3.44 7.14 6.39
CA SER A 54 4.46 6.76 7.37
C SER A 54 4.05 7.06 8.81
N GLU A 55 3.01 7.87 9.03
CA GLU A 55 2.58 8.29 10.38
C GLU A 55 1.73 7.24 11.12
N GLY A 56 1.34 6.15 10.45
CA GLY A 56 0.59 5.07 11.09
C GLY A 56 1.41 4.33 12.16
N HIS A 57 0.76 3.89 13.24
CA HIS A 57 1.37 3.17 14.36
C HIS A 57 1.91 1.80 13.95
N ARG A 58 1.26 1.15 12.96
CA ARG A 58 1.71 -0.12 12.41
C ARG A 58 2.62 0.11 11.21
N ARG A 59 3.79 -0.54 11.25
CA ARG A 59 4.74 -0.56 10.13
C ARG A 59 4.06 -1.05 8.86
N LEU A 60 4.39 -0.45 7.72
CA LEU A 60 3.94 -0.96 6.44
C LEU A 60 4.70 -2.23 6.06
N PRO A 61 4.06 -3.16 5.33
CA PRO A 61 4.74 -4.30 4.73
C PRO A 61 5.91 -3.83 3.86
N ARG A 62 7.02 -4.56 3.90
CA ARG A 62 8.13 -4.33 2.99
C ARG A 62 7.83 -4.93 1.62
N ALA A 63 8.60 -4.53 0.62
CA ALA A 63 8.46 -5.03 -0.74
C ALA A 63 8.67 -6.55 -0.85
N ASP A 64 9.50 -7.17 0.00
CA ASP A 64 9.67 -8.64 0.06
C ASP A 64 8.49 -9.38 0.69
N GLU A 65 7.63 -8.67 1.40
CA GLU A 65 6.41 -9.21 2.02
C GLU A 65 5.18 -9.05 1.10
N ASP A 66 5.33 -8.35 -0.03
CA ASP A 66 4.27 -8.13 -1.02
C ASP A 66 4.10 -9.36 -1.92
N PRO A 67 2.94 -10.06 -1.90
CA PRO A 67 2.68 -11.23 -2.73
C PRO A 67 2.66 -10.91 -4.23
N ASP A 68 2.37 -9.66 -4.58
CA ASP A 68 2.34 -9.18 -5.97
C ASP A 68 3.69 -8.57 -6.39
N ARG A 69 4.74 -8.67 -5.55
CA ARG A 69 6.06 -8.12 -5.85
C ARG A 69 6.59 -8.71 -7.17
N PRO A 70 6.99 -7.87 -8.14
CA PRO A 70 7.63 -8.38 -9.35
C PRO A 70 8.97 -9.05 -9.02
N PRO A 71 9.33 -10.13 -9.73
CA PRO A 71 10.60 -10.82 -9.51
C PRO A 71 11.77 -9.88 -9.77
N ALA A 72 12.81 -9.99 -8.93
CA ALA A 72 14.03 -9.21 -9.06
C ALA A 72 14.64 -9.42 -10.45
N GLY A 73 14.85 -8.35 -11.21
CA GLY A 73 15.45 -8.39 -12.56
C GLY A 73 14.55 -7.90 -13.69
N ARG A 74 13.26 -7.61 -13.46
CA ARG A 74 12.50 -6.80 -14.41
C ARG A 74 13.03 -5.37 -14.38
N ARG A 75 13.81 -5.02 -15.41
CA ARG A 75 14.20 -3.63 -15.67
C ARG A 75 12.92 -2.79 -15.72
N PRO A 76 12.82 -1.68 -14.96
CA PRO A 76 11.65 -0.83 -15.04
C PRO A 76 11.45 -0.42 -16.51
N PRO A 77 10.19 -0.34 -17.00
CA PRO A 77 9.94 0.27 -18.28
C PRO A 77 10.64 1.62 -18.29
N ARG A 78 11.39 1.94 -19.34
CA ARG A 78 11.89 3.30 -19.51
C ARG A 78 10.66 4.20 -19.49
N LEU A 79 10.54 5.06 -18.49
CA LEU A 79 9.63 6.19 -18.53
C LEU A 79 9.98 6.95 -19.81
N LEU A 80 9.07 6.92 -20.78
CA LEU A 80 9.19 7.75 -21.96
C LEU A 80 9.21 9.21 -21.47
N PRO A 81 10.03 10.09 -22.06
CA PRO A 81 9.95 11.51 -21.77
C PRO A 81 8.50 11.97 -21.93
N GLY A 82 7.99 12.71 -20.94
CA GLY A 82 6.68 13.33 -21.05
C GLY A 82 6.62 14.28 -22.26
N PRO A 83 5.42 14.58 -22.79
CA PRO A 83 5.27 15.56 -23.85
C PRO A 83 5.85 16.92 -23.41
N PRO A 84 6.46 17.69 -24.33
CA PRO A 84 6.93 19.03 -24.01
C PRO A 84 5.76 19.91 -23.51
N PRO A 85 6.02 20.86 -22.60
CA PRO A 85 5.00 21.80 -22.16
C PRO A 85 4.47 22.60 -23.36
N PRO A 86 3.20 23.04 -23.35
CA PRO A 86 2.64 23.82 -24.45
C PRO A 86 3.43 25.13 -24.61
N GLU A 87 3.91 25.35 -25.82
CA GLU A 87 4.50 26.60 -26.26
C GLU A 87 3.43 27.70 -26.21
N ASN A 88 3.54 28.62 -25.25
CA ASN A 88 2.73 29.84 -25.27
C ASN A 88 3.33 30.76 -26.32
N GLY A 89 2.76 30.72 -27.53
CA GLY A 89 3.08 31.64 -28.61
C GLY A 89 2.06 32.78 -28.70
N GLY A 90 2.54 34.00 -28.46
CA GLY A 90 2.10 35.25 -29.11
C GLY A 90 0.80 35.88 -28.64
#